data_AF-A0A0T5ZR67-F1
#
_entry.id   AF-A0A0T5ZR67-F1
#
_cell.length_a   1.000
_cell.length_b   1.000
_cell.length_c   1.000
_cell.angle_alpha   90.00
_cell.angle_beta   90.00
_cell.angle_gamma   90.00
#
_symmetry.space_group_name_H-M   'P 1'
#
loop_
_entity.id
_entity.type
_entity.pdbx_description
1 polymer ?
#
loop_
_entity_poly.entity_id
_entity_poly.type
_entity_poly.pdbx_seq_one_letter_code
_entity_poly.pdbx_strand_id
1 'polypeptide(L)'
;MKVDEFEKIIESWRSYILVDALQDYSLEIDEDVPKEFAAIALYLDTTTVRAAGETTEYYDGYRKAATDVLNLLGLQMVQDDEMRIIHIKRRASEEDKEELLKEYIWG
;
A
#
# COMPACT_ATOMS: atom_id res chain seq x y z
N MET A 1 7.06 -15.78 7.17
CA MET A 1 5.63 -15.89 7.57
C MET A 1 5.00 -17.15 6.96
N LYS A 2 4.03 -17.82 7.59
CA LYS A 2 3.32 -18.95 6.95
C LYS A 2 2.30 -18.44 5.92
N VAL A 3 2.05 -19.20 4.86
CA VAL A 3 1.08 -18.80 3.81
C VAL A 3 -0.32 -18.56 4.39
N ASP A 4 -0.78 -19.44 5.28
CA ASP A 4 -2.10 -19.30 5.93
C ASP A 4 -2.23 -18.06 6.83
N GLU A 5 -1.11 -17.54 7.33
CA GLU A 5 -1.11 -16.30 8.12
C GLU A 5 -1.23 -15.08 7.21
N PHE A 6 -0.58 -15.12 6.05
CA PHE A 6 -0.63 -14.04 5.08
C PHE A 6 -2.03 -13.89 4.46
N GLU A 7 -2.66 -14.99 4.06
CA GLU A 7 -4.03 -14.98 3.53
C GLU A 7 -5.02 -14.40 4.56
N LYS A 8 -4.86 -14.72 5.85
CA LYS A 8 -5.69 -14.13 6.92
C LYS A 8 -5.50 -12.61 7.03
N ILE A 9 -4.29 -12.11 6.82
CA ILE A 9 -4.02 -10.67 6.82
C ILE A 9 -4.71 -10.00 5.63
N ILE A 10 -4.63 -10.61 4.43
CA ILE A 10 -5.33 -10.11 3.24
C ILE A 10 -6.83 -10.08 3.49
N GLU A 11 -7.42 -11.19 3.94
CA GLU A 11 -8.87 -11.27 4.16
C GLU A 11 -9.34 -10.29 5.24
N SER A 12 -8.56 -10.15 6.33
CA SER A 12 -8.83 -9.13 7.34
C SER A 12 -8.80 -7.72 6.74
N TRP A 13 -7.75 -7.39 5.99
CA TRP A 13 -7.63 -6.07 5.33
C TRP A 13 -8.79 -5.81 4.38
N ARG A 14 -9.15 -6.80 3.53
CA ARG A 14 -10.28 -6.71 2.60
C ARG A 14 -11.59 -6.38 3.32
N SER A 15 -11.85 -7.05 4.45
CA SER A 15 -13.07 -6.83 5.23
C SER A 15 -13.21 -5.42 5.81
N TYR A 16 -12.11 -4.70 6.00
CA TYR A 16 -12.12 -3.33 6.53
C TYR A 16 -12.02 -2.26 5.43
N ILE A 17 -11.32 -2.55 4.34
CA ILE A 17 -10.99 -1.57 3.30
C ILE A 17 -11.91 -1.68 2.09
N LEU A 18 -12.21 -2.90 1.62
CA LEU A 18 -13.03 -3.15 0.44
C LEU A 18 -14.52 -3.19 0.80
N VAL A 19 -15.00 -2.09 1.37
CA VAL A 19 -16.40 -1.89 1.76
C VAL A 19 -16.96 -0.65 1.07
N ASP A 20 -18.28 -0.57 0.97
CA ASP A 20 -19.01 0.56 0.38
C ASP A 20 -18.45 0.97 -1.01
N ALA A 21 -17.81 2.14 -1.10
CA ALA A 21 -17.27 2.70 -2.34
C ALA A 21 -16.13 1.86 -2.94
N LEU A 22 -15.47 1.02 -2.15
CA LEU A 22 -14.35 0.19 -2.56
C LEU A 22 -14.70 -1.31 -2.64
N GLN A 23 -15.98 -1.69 -2.51
CA GLN A 23 -16.40 -3.09 -2.49
C GLN A 23 -15.99 -3.90 -3.75
N ASP A 24 -15.92 -3.22 -4.90
CA ASP A 24 -15.59 -3.83 -6.19
C ASP A 24 -14.08 -3.77 -6.49
N TYR A 25 -13.27 -3.25 -5.56
CA TYR A 25 -11.83 -3.14 -5.77
C TYR A 25 -11.15 -4.48 -5.49
N SER A 26 -10.02 -4.73 -6.14
CA SER A 26 -9.14 -5.86 -5.83
C SER A 26 -7.81 -5.41 -5.23
N LEU A 27 -7.14 -6.33 -4.55
CA LEU A 27 -5.76 -6.15 -4.08
C LEU A 27 -4.82 -6.89 -5.02
N GLU A 28 -3.80 -6.18 -5.50
CA GLU A 28 -2.70 -6.75 -6.28
C GLU A 28 -1.37 -6.36 -5.63
N ILE A 29 -0.42 -7.29 -5.61
CA ILE A 29 0.88 -7.15 -4.97
C ILE A 29 1.94 -7.58 -5.98
N ASP A 30 2.90 -6.71 -6.27
CA ASP A 30 3.98 -7.03 -7.20
C ASP A 30 4.78 -8.24 -6.70
N GLU A 31 5.23 -9.09 -7.62
CA GLU A 31 5.93 -10.34 -7.30
C GLU A 31 7.28 -10.11 -6.56
N ASP A 32 7.86 -8.92 -6.72
CA ASP A 32 9.13 -8.50 -6.12
C ASP A 32 8.97 -7.91 -4.69
N VAL A 33 7.73 -7.81 -4.20
CA VAL A 33 7.41 -7.37 -2.84
C VAL A 33 7.43 -8.57 -1.89
N PRO A 34 8.33 -8.60 -0.89
CA PRO A 34 8.33 -9.64 0.13
C PRO A 34 6.99 -9.67 0.88
N LYS A 35 6.45 -10.87 1.11
CA LYS A 35 5.15 -11.05 1.79
C LYS A 35 5.10 -10.36 3.15
N GLU A 36 6.19 -10.41 3.90
CA GLU A 36 6.32 -9.73 5.19
C GLU A 36 6.13 -8.22 5.07
N PHE A 37 6.64 -7.60 4.00
CA PHE A 37 6.52 -6.16 3.80
C PHE A 37 5.12 -5.78 3.30
N ALA A 38 4.54 -6.58 2.41
CA ALA A 38 3.13 -6.43 2.02
C ALA A 38 2.20 -6.55 3.24
N ALA A 39 2.43 -7.52 4.13
CA ALA A 39 1.65 -7.68 5.35
C ALA A 39 1.74 -6.44 6.26
N ILE A 40 2.92 -5.85 6.41
CA ILE A 40 3.10 -4.58 7.14
C ILE A 40 2.31 -3.46 6.47
N ALA A 41 2.36 -3.34 5.14
CA ALA A 41 1.64 -2.32 4.40
C ALA A 41 0.11 -2.43 4.61
N LEU A 42 -0.44 -3.64 4.46
CA LEU A 42 -1.87 -3.92 4.70
C LEU A 42 -2.27 -3.60 6.15
N TYR A 43 -1.42 -3.95 7.12
CA TYR A 43 -1.70 -3.64 8.52
C TYR A 43 -1.71 -2.13 8.80
N LEU A 44 -0.73 -1.40 8.25
CA LEU A 44 -0.66 0.06 8.39
C LEU A 44 -1.84 0.76 7.73
N ASP A 45 -2.28 0.29 6.57
CA ASP A 45 -3.44 0.82 5.86
C ASP A 45 -4.73 0.62 6.67
N THR A 46 -4.95 -0.60 7.18
CA THR A 46 -6.09 -0.92 8.07
C THR A 46 -6.10 -0.03 9.31
N THR A 47 -4.96 0.13 9.97
CA THR A 47 -4.87 0.92 11.21
C THR A 47 -5.03 2.41 10.94
N THR A 48 -4.54 2.91 9.80
CA THR A 48 -4.72 4.31 9.39
C THR A 48 -6.19 4.62 9.12
N VAL A 49 -6.92 3.75 8.42
CA VAL A 49 -8.37 3.92 8.19
C VAL A 49 -9.15 3.89 9.49
N ARG A 50 -8.80 3.00 10.42
CA ARG A 50 -9.44 2.96 11.75
C ARG A 50 -9.16 4.23 12.57
N ALA A 51 -7.97 4.78 12.48
CA ALA A 51 -7.60 6.03 13.14
C ALA A 51 -8.33 7.25 12.54
N ALA A 52 -8.86 7.17 11.31
CA ALA A 52 -9.61 8.27 10.69
C ALA A 52 -10.92 8.60 11.43
N GLY A 53 -11.43 7.68 12.25
CA GLY A 53 -12.56 7.92 13.14
C GLY A 53 -12.21 8.62 14.46
N GLU A 54 -10.92 8.88 14.73
CA GLU A 54 -10.42 9.53 15.94
C GLU A 54 -10.16 11.03 15.70
N THR A 55 -9.48 11.71 16.64
CA THR A 55 -9.11 13.11 16.48
C THR A 55 -8.15 13.32 15.29
N THR A 56 -8.27 14.46 14.61
CA THR A 56 -7.50 14.80 13.41
C THR A 56 -5.97 14.72 13.66
N GLU A 57 -5.49 15.22 14.80
CA GLU A 57 -4.07 15.17 15.16
C GLU A 57 -3.55 13.74 15.32
N TYR A 58 -4.37 12.83 15.87
CA TYR A 58 -4.01 11.43 16.04
C TYR A 58 -3.94 10.72 14.69
N TYR A 59 -4.95 10.91 13.83
CA TYR A 59 -4.97 10.38 12.48
C TYR A 59 -3.77 10.83 11.65
N ASP A 60 -3.46 12.13 11.65
CA ASP A 60 -2.35 12.69 10.88
C ASP A 60 -0.99 12.16 11.36
N GLY A 61 -0.82 12.01 12.68
CA GLY A 61 0.36 11.40 13.27
C GLY A 61 0.54 9.94 12.83
N TYR A 62 -0.52 9.14 12.86
CA TYR A 62 -0.50 7.75 12.42
C TYR A 62 -0.25 7.62 10.92
N ARG A 63 -0.93 8.42 10.10
CA ARG A 63 -0.74 8.44 8.66
C ARG A 63 0.70 8.79 8.28
N LYS A 64 1.31 9.76 8.97
CA LYS A 64 2.71 10.12 8.76
C LYS A 64 3.64 8.97 9.13
N ALA A 65 3.46 8.37 10.29
CA ALA A 65 4.27 7.23 10.72
C ALA A 65 4.14 6.02 9.76
N ALA A 66 2.93 5.72 9.30
CA ALA A 66 2.68 4.68 8.30
C ALA A 66 3.42 4.97 6.99
N THR A 67 3.37 6.23 6.53
CA THR A 67 4.09 6.67 5.33
C THR A 67 5.60 6.53 5.49
N ASP A 68 6.14 6.91 6.65
CA ASP A 68 7.58 6.79 6.94
C ASP A 68 8.04 5.33 6.96
N VAL A 69 7.24 4.43 7.52
CA VAL A 69 7.53 2.97 7.50
C VAL A 69 7.51 2.42 6.08
N LEU A 70 6.49 2.76 5.27
CA LEU A 70 6.43 2.34 3.87
C LEU A 70 7.64 2.85 3.07
N ASN A 71 8.05 4.09 3.32
CA ASN A 71 9.25 4.68 2.70
C ASN A 71 10.51 3.90 3.07
N LEU A 72 10.68 3.53 4.35
CA LEU A 72 11.83 2.73 4.81
C LEU A 72 11.85 1.34 4.17
N LEU A 73 10.68 0.74 3.92
CA LEU A 73 10.55 -0.56 3.25
C LEU A 73 10.69 -0.45 1.72
N GLY A 74 10.75 0.77 1.17
CA GLY A 74 10.77 1.00 -0.27
C GLY A 74 9.49 0.53 -0.94
N LEU A 75 8.34 0.69 -0.27
CA LEU A 75 7.02 0.31 -0.76
C LEU A 75 6.13 1.53 -0.96
N GLN A 76 5.14 1.38 -1.81
CA GLN A 76 4.03 2.30 -1.94
C GLN A 76 2.73 1.53 -2.21
N MET A 77 1.63 2.07 -1.68
CA MET A 77 0.28 1.61 -2.01
C MET A 77 -0.35 2.64 -2.94
N VAL A 78 -0.90 2.19 -4.07
CA VAL A 78 -1.52 3.06 -5.08
C VAL A 78 -2.92 2.54 -5.35
N GLN A 79 -3.91 3.44 -5.33
CA GLN A 79 -5.27 3.14 -5.73
C GLN A 79 -5.47 3.58 -7.18
N ASP A 80 -5.88 2.64 -8.03
CA ASP A 80 -6.29 2.85 -9.41
C ASP A 80 -7.81 2.76 -9.49
N ASP A 81 -8.47 3.91 -9.64
CA ASP A 81 -9.92 4.00 -9.67
C ASP A 81 -10.52 3.53 -11.00
N GLU A 82 -9.74 3.55 -12.09
CA GLU A 82 -10.20 3.12 -13.41
C GLU A 82 -10.30 1.60 -13.48
N MET A 83 -9.26 0.92 -13.02
CA MET A 83 -9.21 -0.54 -12.95
C MET A 83 -9.83 -1.10 -11.68
N ARG A 84 -10.11 -0.25 -10.68
CA ARG A 84 -10.58 -0.62 -9.34
C ARG A 84 -9.58 -1.55 -8.64
N ILE A 85 -8.32 -1.15 -8.60
CA ILE A 85 -7.24 -1.96 -8.02
C ILE A 85 -6.52 -1.15 -6.95
N ILE A 86 -6.24 -1.77 -5.81
CA ILE A 86 -5.26 -1.28 -4.84
C ILE A 86 -3.98 -2.08 -5.04
N HIS A 87 -2.91 -1.41 -5.47
CA HIS A 87 -1.60 -1.98 -5.77
C HIS A 87 -0.61 -1.76 -4.66
N ILE A 88 0.06 -2.83 -4.21
CA ILE A 88 1.27 -2.76 -3.40
C ILE A 88 2.46 -3.02 -4.31
N LYS A 89 3.30 -2.01 -4.50
CA LYS A 89 4.48 -2.08 -5.36
C LYS A 89 5.72 -1.52 -4.71
N ARG A 90 6.87 -1.88 -5.25
CA ARG A 90 8.12 -1.19 -4.92
C ARG A 90 8.02 0.28 -5.32
N ARG A 91 8.63 1.13 -4.49
CA ARG A 91 8.81 2.52 -4.84
C ARG A 91 9.99 2.60 -5.80
N ALA A 92 9.75 3.13 -7.01
CA ALA A 92 10.83 3.43 -7.95
C ALA A 92 11.89 4.30 -7.23
N SER A 93 13.14 3.86 -7.28
CA SER A 93 14.25 4.62 -6.73
C SER A 93 14.44 5.92 -7.51
N GLU A 94 15.18 6.89 -6.95
CA GLU A 94 15.52 8.11 -7.70
C GLU A 94 16.37 7.79 -8.94
N GLU A 95 17.18 6.72 -8.90
CA GLU A 95 17.92 6.21 -10.07
C GLU A 95 16.98 5.72 -11.17
N ASP A 96 15.95 4.94 -10.83
CA ASP A 96 14.97 4.43 -11.80
C ASP A 96 14.21 5.57 -12.49
N LYS A 97 13.94 6.66 -11.76
CA LYS A 97 13.27 7.86 -12.31
C LYS A 97 14.18 8.63 -13.27
N GLU A 98 15.47 8.74 -12.97
CA GLU A 98 16.42 9.38 -13.88
C GLU A 98 16.62 8.57 -15.17
N GLU A 99 16.67 7.23 -15.09
CA GLU A 99 16.75 6.38 -16.29
C GLU A 99 15.48 6.46 -17.15
N LEU A 100 14.30 6.38 -16.53
CA LEU A 100 13.02 6.57 -17.25
C LEU A 100 12.92 7.96 -17.90
N LEU A 101 13.37 9.02 -17.22
CA LEU A 101 13.40 10.36 -17.80
C LEU A 101 14.39 10.47 -18.98
N LYS A 102 15.53 9.77 -18.92
CA LYS A 102 16.48 9.72 -20.04
C LYS A 102 15.86 9.03 -21.26
N GLU A 103 15.17 7.91 -21.08
CA GLU A 103 14.48 7.22 -22.19
C GLU A 103 13.38 8.08 -22.81
N TYR A 104 12.62 8.85 -22.03
CA TYR A 104 11.54 9.70 -22.56
C TYR A 104 12.01 11.00 -23.23
N ILE A 105 13.19 11.51 -22.88
CA ILE A 105 13.73 12.77 -23.45
C ILE A 105 14.60 12.48 -24.70
N TRP A 106 15.23 11.31 -24.78
CA TRP A 106 16.17 10.95 -25.85
C TRP A 106 15.68 9.80 -26.75
N GLY A 107 14.53 9.20 -26.44
CA GLY A 107 13.83 8.21 -27.28
C GLY A 107 12.99 8.82 -28.39
#